data_AF-A0A418GJK9-F1
#
_entry.id   AF-A0A418GJK9-F1
#
_cell.length_a   1.000
_cell.length_b   1.000
_cell.length_c   1.000
_cell.angle_alpha   90.00
_cell.angle_beta   90.00
_cell.angle_gamma   90.00
#
_symmetry.space_group_name_H-M   'P 1'
#
loop_
_entity.id
_entity.type
_entity.pdbx_description
1 polymer ?
#
loop_
_entity_poly.entity_id
_entity_poly.type
_entity_poly.pdbx_seq_one_letter_code
_entity_poly.pdbx_strand_id
1 'polypeptide(L)'
;MDIMRSVVGMVVLLAIAFLLSVNKKSISLRTVGAALLLQIAIGGIMLYFPPGKWAVEQAALGVHKVMSYSDAGSAFIFGSLVGPKM
;
A
#
# COMPACT_ATOMS: atom_id res chain seq x y z
N MET A 1 5.90 13.27 17.64
CA MET A 1 5.31 12.14 18.40
C MET A 1 4.83 11.01 17.50
N ASP A 2 4.60 11.27 16.21
CA ASP A 2 4.02 10.30 15.26
C ASP A 2 5.00 9.21 14.84
N ILE A 3 6.29 9.53 14.66
CA ILE A 3 7.32 8.53 14.35
C ILE A 3 7.41 7.46 15.45
N MET A 4 7.32 7.88 16.71
CA MET A 4 7.34 6.95 17.84
C MET A 4 6.11 6.03 17.84
N ARG A 5 4.93 6.56 17.51
CA ARG A 5 3.71 5.76 17.32
C ARG A 5 3.86 4.75 16.18
N SER A 6 4.44 5.16 15.05
CA SER A 6 4.68 4.27 13.90
C SER A 6 5.66 3.14 14.24
N VAL A 7 6.75 3.45 14.95
CA VAL A 7 7.73 2.43 15.37
C VAL A 7 7.11 1.46 16.37
N VAL A 8 6.35 1.96 17.36
CA VAL A 8 5.63 1.11 18.31
C VAL A 8 4.64 0.20 17.58
N GLY A 9 3.88 0.72 16.62
CA GLY A 9 2.98 -0.07 15.78
C GLY A 9 3.69 -1.21 15.04
N MET A 10 4.86 -0.93 14.45
CA MET A 10 5.65 -1.95 13.75
C MET A 10 6.12 -3.07 14.71
N VAL A 11 6.61 -2.71 15.89
CA VAL A 11 7.04 -3.68 16.91
C VAL A 11 5.86 -4.53 17.39
N VAL A 12 4.69 -3.94 17.62
CA VAL A 12 3.49 -4.65 18.04
C VAL A 12 3.04 -5.67 16.99
N LEU A 13 3.03 -5.30 15.70
CA LEU A 13 2.66 -6.22 14.62
C LEU A 13 3.65 -7.39 14.51
N LEU A 14 4.95 -7.13 14.63
CA LEU A 14 5.98 -8.18 14.65
C LEU A 14 5.82 -9.09 15.87
N ALA A 15 5.49 -8.54 17.05
CA ALA A 15 5.23 -9.31 18.26
C ALA A 15 3.99 -10.21 18.10
N ILE A 16 2.90 -9.71 17.51
CA ILE A 16 1.71 -10.51 17.22
C ILE A 16 2.05 -11.65 16.24
N ALA A 17 2.77 -11.36 15.15
CA ALA A 17 3.21 -12.37 14.19
C ALA A 17 4.08 -13.44 14.86
N PHE A 18 4.97 -13.05 15.77
CA PHE A 18 5.78 -13.99 16.54
C PHE A 18 4.95 -14.82 17.53
N LEU A 19 3.95 -14.22 18.19
CA LEU A 19 3.06 -14.91 19.13
C LEU A 19 2.22 -15.98 18.44
N LEU A 20 1.66 -15.66 17.26
CA LEU A 20 0.85 -16.55 16.45
C LEU A 20 1.68 -17.56 15.61
N SER A 21 3.01 -17.44 15.59
CA SER A 21 3.87 -18.36 14.85
C SER A 21 3.85 -19.77 15.46
N VAL A 22 3.53 -20.75 14.62
CA VAL A 22 3.48 -22.18 14.97
C VAL A 22 4.87 -22.73 15.31
N ASN A 23 5.92 -22.29 14.62
CA ASN A 23 7.28 -22.76 14.83
C ASN A 23 8.26 -21.59 14.97
N LYS A 24 8.28 -21.01 16.18
CA LYS A 24 9.08 -19.82 16.53
C LYS A 24 10.59 -20.02 16.31
N LYS A 25 11.10 -21.26 16.41
CA LYS A 25 12.52 -21.59 16.18
C LYS A 25 12.90 -21.64 14.69
N SER A 26 11.93 -21.86 13.80
CA SER A 26 12.18 -21.89 12.36
C SER A 26 12.15 -20.49 11.71
N ILE A 27 11.90 -19.43 12.49
CA ILE A 27 11.90 -18.07 11.97
C ILE A 27 13.33 -17.65 11.63
N SER A 28 13.62 -17.51 10.34
CA SER A 28 14.92 -17.00 9.88
C SER A 28 14.98 -15.48 10.03
N LEU A 29 15.71 -15.01 11.05
CA LEU A 29 15.97 -13.59 11.29
C LEU A 29 16.51 -12.85 10.06
N ARG A 30 17.32 -13.54 9.24
CA ARG A 30 17.82 -13.00 7.97
C ARG A 30 16.70 -12.69 6.98
N THR A 31 15.71 -13.57 6.84
CA THR A 31 14.60 -13.40 5.89
C THR A 31 13.63 -12.33 6.39
N VAL A 32 13.23 -12.40 7.67
CA VAL A 32 12.31 -11.42 8.25
C VAL A 32 12.92 -10.03 8.28
N GLY A 33 14.19 -9.91 8.68
CA GLY A 33 14.92 -8.64 8.67
C GLY A 33 15.10 -8.07 7.25
N ALA A 34 15.45 -8.91 6.27
CA ALA A 34 15.55 -8.49 4.87
C ALA A 34 14.20 -8.03 4.32
N ALA A 35 13.11 -8.75 4.61
CA ALA A 35 11.76 -8.38 4.20
C ALA A 35 11.33 -7.05 4.83
N LEU A 36 11.58 -6.85 6.12
CA LEU A 36 11.26 -5.61 6.82
C LEU A 36 12.02 -4.41 6.24
N LEU A 37 13.32 -4.58 6.02
CA LEU A 37 14.16 -3.53 5.41
C LEU A 37 13.71 -3.21 3.99
N LEU A 38 13.43 -4.23 3.19
CA LEU A 38 12.94 -4.05 1.83
C LEU A 38 11.60 -3.30 1.82
N GLN A 39 10.69 -3.65 2.74
CA GLN A 39 9.39 -2.97 2.86
C GLN A 39 9.55 -1.49 3.25
N ILE A 40 10.41 -1.18 4.21
CA ILE A 40 10.70 0.21 4.60
C ILE A 40 11.37 0.96 3.44
N ALA A 41 12.34 0.33 2.76
CA ALA A 41 13.05 0.95 1.65
C ALA A 41 12.11 1.26 0.48
N ILE A 42 11.27 0.31 0.08
CA ILE A 42 10.27 0.52 -0.98
C ILE A 42 9.29 1.62 -0.57
N GLY A 43 8.75 1.57 0.65
CA GLY A 43 7.85 2.62 1.15
C GLY A 43 8.50 4.00 1.17
N GLY A 44 9.76 4.09 1.60
CA GLY A 44 10.55 5.32 1.60
C GLY A 44 10.82 5.84 0.19
N ILE A 45 11.18 4.95 -0.75
CA ILE A 45 11.39 5.33 -2.15
C ILE A 45 10.08 5.83 -2.77
N MET A 46 8.96 5.12 -2.55
CA MET A 46 7.68 5.46 -3.17
C MET A 46 7.04 6.71 -2.57
N LEU A 47 7.20 6.97 -1.27
CA LEU A 47 6.48 8.04 -0.56
C LEU A 47 7.35 9.24 -0.19
N TYR A 48 8.65 9.05 0.02
CA TYR A 48 9.57 10.12 0.44
C TYR A 48 10.43 10.63 -0.71
N PHE A 49 10.98 9.73 -1.54
CA PHE A 49 11.90 10.08 -2.63
C PHE A 49 11.15 10.72 -3.82
N PRO A 50 11.56 11.92 -4.31
CA PRO A 50 10.79 12.66 -5.33
C PRO A 50 10.59 11.89 -6.65
N PRO A 51 11.61 11.23 -7.24
CA PRO A 51 11.40 10.39 -8.42
C PRO A 51 10.45 9.21 -8.18
N GLY A 52 10.47 8.62 -6.98
CA GLY A 52 9.58 7.51 -6.63
C GLY A 52 8.13 7.94 -6.50
N LYS A 53 7.88 9.10 -5.86
CA LYS A 53 6.55 9.72 -5.82
C LYS A 53 5.99 9.99 -7.21
N TRP A 54 6.81 10.58 -8.09
CA TRP A 54 6.41 10.82 -9.48
C TRP A 54 6.04 9.53 -10.21
N ALA A 55 6.84 8.47 -10.07
CA ALA A 55 6.53 7.18 -10.69
C ALA A 55 5.20 6.59 -10.22
N VAL A 56 4.92 6.67 -8.91
CA VAL A 56 3.64 6.21 -8.33
C VAL A 56 2.47 7.06 -8.81
N GLU A 57 2.65 8.38 -8.90
CA GLU A 57 1.64 9.30 -9.42
C GLU A 57 1.31 9.00 -10.90
N GLN A 58 2.31 8.73 -11.73
CA GLN A 58 2.09 8.33 -13.13
C GLN A 58 1.33 7.00 -13.23
N ALA A 59 1.67 6.03 -12.39
CA ALA A 59 0.94 4.77 -12.33
C ALA A 59 -0.52 4.99 -11.91
N ALA A 60 -0.76 5.85 -10.91
CA ALA A 60 -2.11 6.20 -10.47
C ALA A 60 -2.91 6.88 -11.58
N LEU A 61 -2.33 7.85 -12.30
CA LEU A 61 -2.98 8.50 -13.45
C LEU A 61 -3.34 7.50 -14.56
N GLY A 62 -2.47 6.51 -14.80
CA GLY A 62 -2.74 5.41 -15.73
C GLY A 62 -3.98 4.60 -15.32
N VAL A 63 -4.06 4.21 -14.05
CA VAL A 63 -5.24 3.49 -13.51
C VAL A 63 -6.49 4.36 -13.55
N HIS A 64 -6.39 5.64 -13.20
CA HIS A 64 -7.51 6.58 -13.30
C HIS A 64 -8.04 6.71 -14.72
N LYS A 65 -7.16 6.67 -15.73
CA LYS A 65 -7.57 6.69 -17.13
C LYS A 65 -8.31 5.42 -17.54
N VAL A 66 -7.94 4.26 -16.98
CA VAL A 66 -8.71 3.03 -17.20
C VAL A 66 -10.08 3.13 -16.53
N MET A 67 -10.14 3.67 -15.31
CA MET A 67 -11.40 3.90 -14.60
C MET A 67 -12.35 4.80 -15.41
N SER A 68 -11.85 5.87 -16.03
CA SER A 68 -12.70 6.78 -16.80
C SER A 68 -13.32 6.13 -18.04
N TYR A 69 -12.67 5.13 -18.63
CA TYR A 69 -13.28 4.30 -19.68
C TYR A 69 -14.41 3.43 -19.13
N SER A 70 -14.23 2.86 -17.94
CA SER A 70 -15.29 2.12 -17.24
C SER A 70 -16.47 3.03 -16.90
N ASP A 71 -16.22 4.24 -16.37
CA ASP A 71 -17.25 5.23 -16.05
C ASP A 71 -18.07 5.62 -17.29
N ALA A 72 -17.41 5.84 -18.44
CA ALA A 72 -18.08 6.13 -19.70
C ALA A 72 -18.98 4.97 -20.17
N GLY A 73 -18.52 3.73 -20.02
CA GLY A 73 -19.31 2.53 -20.31
C GLY A 73 -20.52 2.39 -19.37
N SER A 74 -20.32 2.60 -18.08
CA SER A 74 -21.40 2.57 -17.09
C SER A 74 -22.43 3.68 -17.32
N ALA A 75 -21.99 4.89 -17.69
CA ALA A 75 -22.87 5.99 -18.06
C ALA A 75 -23.69 5.70 -19.33
N PHE A 76 -23.13 4.96 -20.29
CA PHE A 76 -23.87 4.50 -21.47
C PHE A 76 -25.00 3.52 -21.11
N ILE A 77 -24.73 2.57 -20.20
CA ILE A 77 -25.71 1.54 -19.80
C ILE A 77 -26.78 2.11 -18.85
N PHE A 78 -26.38 2.93 -17.88
CA PHE A 78 -27.23 3.34 -16.76
C PHE A 78 -27.63 4.82 -16.78
N GLY A 79 -27.13 5.62 -17.72
CA GLY A 79 -27.54 7.01 -17.93
C GLY A 79 -27.40 7.87 -16.66
N SER A 80 -28.51 8.47 -16.20
CA SER A 80 -28.51 9.40 -15.08
C SER A 80 -28.34 8.76 -13.69
N LEU A 81 -28.42 7.42 -13.57
CA LEU A 81 -28.25 6.72 -12.28
C LEU A 81 -26.80 6.78 -11.75
N VAL A 82 -25.83 7.08 -12.61
CA VAL A 82 -24.39 7.16 -12.30
C VAL A 82 -23.87 8.60 -12.42
N GLY A 83 -24.73 9.55 -12.82
CA GLY A 83 -24.38 10.95 -12.96
C GLY A 83 -24.50 11.73 -11.64
N PRO A 84 -23.93 12.95 -11.56
CA PRO A 84 -23.97 13.80 -10.36
C PRO A 84 -25.37 14.32 -9.96
N LYS A 85 -26.43 13.85 -10.62
CA LYS A 85 -27.82 14.03 -10.16
C LYS A 85 -28.20 12.83 -9.28
N MET A 86 -27.63 12.78 -8.09
CA MET A 86 -28.22 12.19 -6.89
C MET A 86 -28.14 13.21 -5.77
#